data_AF-A0A6N8H6C3-F1
#
_entry.id   AF-A0A6N8H6C3-F1
#
_cell.length_a   1.000
_cell.length_b   1.000
_cell.length_c   1.000
_cell.angle_alpha   90.00
_cell.angle_beta   90.00
_cell.angle_gamma   90.00
#
_symmetry.space_group_name_H-M   'P 1'
#
loop_
_entity.id
_entity.type
_entity.pdbx_description
1 polymer ?
#
loop_
_entity_poly.entity_id
_entity_poly.type
_entity_poly.pdbx_seq_one_letter_code
_entity_poly.pdbx_strand_id
1 'polypeptide(L)'
;MALFNFHFDRPGPGVSPDAPRKKGPARFFEILGRDLMSFYLAGLLALVSALPFVFGVWFAVDTHSLVPLLLAGVLGGMIAAPQLCGLLDTILRSLRDEPGFWWATYRRAWKRNAKASLLPGAICGLLLAMQIFTVFHYDVSAGVVPGALLAVGLFLLLGLGEFLFAQVVLLDLPFAGLVKNSLFLFLGYLPRAALGVVWQFVYWSIILLLWPISGFAMVLTGLWLPAVLTMQAIYPVLNKAFDLERQIKAIRDAELDSSSDSDN
;
A
#
# COMPACT_ATOMS: atom_id res chain seq x y z
N MET A 1 -8.11 -31.94 7.93
CA MET A 1 -8.91 -30.69 7.90
C MET A 1 -8.23 -29.62 8.77
N ALA A 2 -7.06 -29.11 8.36
CA ALA A 2 -6.25 -28.15 9.14
C ALA A 2 -6.34 -26.70 8.62
N LEU A 3 -7.17 -26.45 7.60
CA LEU A 3 -7.24 -25.18 6.86
C LEU A 3 -8.16 -24.12 7.51
N PHE A 4 -8.86 -24.46 8.61
CA PHE A 4 -9.83 -23.59 9.27
C PHE A 4 -9.75 -23.57 10.80
N ASN A 5 -8.66 -24.06 11.40
CA ASN A 5 -8.51 -24.01 12.85
C ASN A 5 -7.98 -22.64 13.30
N PHE A 6 -8.84 -21.63 13.22
CA PHE A 6 -8.55 -20.27 13.65
C PHE A 6 -8.70 -20.19 15.18
N HIS A 7 -7.58 -20.19 15.89
CA HIS A 7 -7.55 -19.91 17.32
C HIS A 7 -7.74 -18.40 17.51
N PHE A 8 -8.99 -17.96 17.61
CA PHE A 8 -9.35 -16.53 17.76
C PHE A 8 -8.98 -15.95 19.13
N ASP A 9 -8.65 -16.81 20.08
CA ASP A 9 -8.45 -16.47 21.50
C ASP A 9 -6.98 -16.25 21.85
N ARG A 10 -6.07 -16.44 20.88
CA ARG A 10 -4.64 -16.27 21.09
C ARG A 10 -4.17 -14.99 20.40
N PRO A 11 -3.37 -14.13 21.07
CA PRO A 11 -2.62 -13.12 20.35
C PRO A 11 -1.80 -13.82 19.26
N GLY A 12 -1.85 -13.29 18.04
CA GLY A 12 -1.12 -13.86 16.89
C GLY A 12 0.39 -13.96 17.17
N PRO A 13 1.18 -14.61 16.29
CA PRO A 13 2.62 -14.73 16.47
C PRO A 13 3.27 -13.35 16.64
N GLY A 14 3.46 -12.93 17.89
CA GLY A 14 4.00 -11.62 18.26
C GLY A 14 5.50 -11.73 18.48
N VAL A 15 6.24 -10.67 18.14
CA VAL A 15 7.61 -10.52 18.62
C VAL A 15 7.55 -10.07 20.08
N SER A 16 8.42 -10.60 20.95
CA SER A 16 8.43 -10.17 22.35
C SER A 16 8.67 -8.65 22.41
N PRO A 17 7.95 -7.91 23.26
CA PRO A 17 8.06 -6.45 23.35
C PRO A 17 9.49 -5.92 23.58
N ASP A 18 10.36 -6.76 24.14
CA ASP A 18 11.74 -6.42 24.51
C ASP A 18 12.80 -6.89 23.49
N ALA A 19 12.41 -7.55 22.39
CA ALA A 19 13.37 -7.99 21.38
C ALA A 19 13.94 -6.79 20.59
N PRO A 20 15.26 -6.67 20.42
CA PRO A 20 15.85 -5.63 19.60
C PRO A 20 15.43 -5.80 18.13
N ARG A 21 14.84 -4.75 17.55
CA ARG A 21 14.36 -4.76 16.15
C ARG A 21 15.52 -4.95 15.18
N LYS A 22 15.41 -5.95 14.30
CA LYS A 22 16.37 -6.14 13.20
C LYS A 22 16.29 -4.98 12.20
N LYS A 23 17.39 -4.74 11.48
CA LYS A 23 17.50 -3.68 10.46
C LYS A 23 17.84 -4.29 9.10
N GLY A 24 17.48 -3.56 8.04
CA GLY A 24 17.81 -3.93 6.67
C GLY A 24 17.15 -5.25 6.23
N PRO A 25 17.82 -6.07 5.40
CA PRO A 25 17.25 -7.30 4.84
C PRO A 25 16.79 -8.32 5.90
N ALA A 26 17.45 -8.38 7.05
CA ALA A 26 17.06 -9.28 8.13
C ALA A 26 15.66 -8.96 8.68
N ARG A 27 15.25 -7.68 8.65
CA ARG A 27 13.90 -7.25 9.04
C ARG A 27 12.85 -7.68 8.03
N PHE A 28 13.18 -7.67 6.74
CA PHE A 28 12.29 -8.14 5.68
C PHE A 28 11.93 -9.62 5.90
N PHE A 29 12.92 -10.49 6.07
CA PHE A 29 12.70 -11.93 6.25
C PHE A 29 12.02 -12.27 7.59
N GLU A 30 12.31 -11.52 8.65
CA GLU A 30 11.64 -11.65 9.95
C GLU A 30 10.13 -11.40 9.82
N ILE A 31 9.77 -10.25 9.24
CA ILE A 31 8.38 -9.87 9.03
C ILE A 31 7.67 -10.83 8.07
N LEU A 32 8.35 -11.26 7.00
CA LEU A 32 7.79 -12.22 6.06
C LEU A 32 7.53 -13.57 6.74
N GLY A 33 8.48 -14.09 7.51
CA GLY A 33 8.30 -15.35 8.24
C GLY A 33 7.14 -15.30 9.24
N ARG A 34 6.88 -14.13 9.84
CA ARG A 34 5.82 -13.92 10.85
C ARG A 34 4.45 -13.69 10.23
N ASP A 35 4.36 -12.81 9.23
CA ASP A 35 3.10 -12.20 8.77
C ASP A 35 2.79 -12.44 7.28
N LEU A 36 3.54 -13.30 6.57
CA LEU A 36 3.34 -13.56 5.14
C LEU A 36 1.89 -13.92 4.80
N MET A 37 1.24 -14.77 5.59
CA MET A 37 -0.15 -15.15 5.31
C MET A 37 -1.11 -13.97 5.43
N SER A 38 -0.89 -13.08 6.41
CA SER A 38 -1.67 -11.86 6.59
C SER A 38 -1.50 -10.93 5.38
N PHE A 39 -0.26 -10.77 4.90
CA PHE A 39 0.05 -9.97 3.72
C PHE A 39 -0.55 -10.56 2.46
N TYR A 40 -0.40 -11.87 2.26
CA TYR A 40 -0.95 -12.57 1.11
C TYR A 40 -2.47 -12.40 1.01
N LEU A 41 -3.19 -12.66 2.10
CA LEU A 41 -4.66 -12.56 2.10
C LEU A 41 -5.14 -11.11 1.93
N ALA A 42 -4.53 -10.14 2.62
CA ALA A 42 -4.84 -8.72 2.43
C ALA A 42 -4.51 -8.26 0.99
N GLY A 43 -3.41 -8.75 0.43
CA GLY A 43 -2.97 -8.47 -0.94
C GLY A 43 -3.88 -9.07 -1.99
N LEU A 44 -4.42 -10.27 -1.75
CA LEU A 44 -5.39 -10.91 -2.63
C LEU A 44 -6.71 -10.13 -2.65
N LEU A 45 -7.18 -9.65 -1.49
CA LEU A 45 -8.37 -8.78 -1.43
C LEU A 45 -8.16 -7.49 -2.22
N ALA A 46 -6.98 -6.86 -2.09
CA ALA A 46 -6.62 -5.69 -2.88
C ALA A 46 -6.56 -6.01 -4.38
N LEU A 47 -5.94 -7.12 -4.78
CA LEU A 47 -5.84 -7.54 -6.17
C LEU A 47 -7.22 -7.79 -6.80
N VAL A 48 -8.10 -8.53 -6.12
CA VAL A 48 -9.47 -8.80 -6.59
C VAL A 48 -10.27 -7.51 -6.71
N SER A 49 -10.14 -6.60 -5.74
CA SER A 49 -10.82 -5.29 -5.80
C SER A 49 -10.31 -4.38 -6.92
N ALA A 50 -9.10 -4.61 -7.43
CA ALA A 50 -8.53 -3.86 -8.54
C ALA A 50 -8.99 -4.39 -9.92
N LEU A 51 -9.65 -5.56 -9.99
CA LEU A 51 -10.10 -6.12 -11.27
C LEU A 51 -11.01 -5.18 -12.09
N PRO A 52 -12.00 -4.46 -11.51
CA PRO A 52 -12.81 -3.50 -12.25
C PRO A 52 -11.97 -2.38 -12.89
N PHE A 53 -10.93 -1.92 -12.19
CA PHE A 53 -9.97 -0.95 -12.73
C PHE A 53 -9.21 -1.55 -13.92
N VAL A 54 -8.61 -2.73 -13.72
CA VAL A 54 -7.79 -3.39 -14.75
C VAL A 54 -8.60 -3.71 -16.01
N PHE A 55 -9.76 -4.34 -15.87
CA PHE A 55 -10.61 -4.69 -17.00
C PHE A 55 -11.16 -3.44 -17.71
N GLY A 56 -11.57 -2.42 -16.95
CA GLY A 56 -12.08 -1.19 -17.53
C GLY A 56 -11.02 -0.39 -18.29
N VAL A 57 -9.79 -0.30 -17.75
CA VAL A 57 -8.66 0.34 -18.44
C VAL A 57 -8.24 -0.47 -19.66
N TRP A 58 -8.16 -1.80 -19.55
CA TRP A 58 -7.88 -2.66 -20.70
C TRP A 58 -8.91 -2.48 -21.83
N PHE A 59 -10.20 -2.50 -21.50
CA PHE A 59 -11.28 -2.27 -22.46
C PHE A 59 -11.20 -0.87 -23.08
N ALA A 60 -10.89 0.15 -22.29
CA ALA A 60 -10.72 1.51 -22.79
C ALA A 60 -9.55 1.60 -23.79
N VAL A 61 -8.44 0.92 -23.49
CA VAL A 61 -7.26 0.88 -24.36
C VAL A 61 -7.58 0.17 -25.68
N ASP A 62 -8.22 -0.99 -25.62
CA ASP A 62 -8.59 -1.78 -26.81
C ASP A 62 -9.61 -1.06 -27.71
N THR A 63 -10.57 -0.35 -27.10
CA THR A 63 -11.63 0.37 -27.84
C THR A 63 -11.29 1.83 -28.17
N HIS A 64 -10.11 2.32 -27.80
CA HIS A 64 -9.71 3.73 -27.93
C HIS A 64 -10.69 4.73 -27.28
N SER A 65 -11.46 4.29 -26.29
CA SER A 65 -12.57 5.08 -25.73
C SER A 65 -12.23 5.70 -24.39
N LEU A 66 -12.39 7.03 -24.29
CA LEU A 66 -12.13 7.77 -23.05
C LEU A 66 -13.23 7.59 -22.01
N VAL A 67 -14.47 7.33 -22.40
CA VAL A 67 -15.58 7.23 -21.43
C VAL A 67 -15.40 6.03 -20.49
N PRO A 68 -15.14 4.80 -20.98
CA PRO A 68 -14.79 3.67 -20.12
C PRO A 68 -13.52 3.94 -19.29
N LEU A 69 -12.54 4.67 -19.84
CA LEU A 69 -11.32 5.02 -19.11
C LEU A 69 -11.62 5.85 -17.86
N LEU A 70 -12.40 6.93 -18.01
CA LEU A 70 -12.74 7.82 -16.92
C LEU A 70 -13.54 7.08 -15.83
N LEU A 71 -14.50 6.24 -16.25
CA LEU A 71 -15.30 5.43 -15.33
C LEU A 71 -14.44 4.38 -14.61
N ALA A 72 -13.59 3.67 -15.33
CA ALA A 72 -12.69 2.67 -14.75
C ALA A 72 -11.68 3.30 -13.79
N GLY A 73 -11.11 4.44 -14.17
CA GLY A 73 -10.16 5.19 -13.37
C GLY A 73 -10.76 5.65 -12.04
N VAL A 74 -11.91 6.32 -12.10
CA VAL A 74 -12.59 6.84 -10.91
C VAL A 74 -13.19 5.72 -10.07
N LEU A 75 -14.08 4.91 -10.64
CA LEU A 75 -14.82 3.89 -9.89
C LEU A 75 -13.91 2.73 -9.48
N GLY A 76 -13.04 2.28 -10.37
CA GLY A 76 -12.06 1.24 -10.05
C GLY A 76 -11.07 1.70 -8.97
N GLY A 77 -10.61 2.95 -9.03
CA GLY A 77 -9.79 3.54 -7.98
C GLY A 77 -10.51 3.62 -6.62
N MET A 78 -11.78 4.05 -6.61
CA MET A 78 -12.61 4.09 -5.40
C MET A 78 -12.85 2.69 -4.78
N ILE A 79 -12.98 1.66 -5.61
CA ILE A 79 -13.18 0.27 -5.15
C ILE A 79 -11.88 -0.33 -4.61
N ALA A 80 -10.74 -0.05 -5.25
CA ALA A 80 -9.45 -0.62 -4.86
C ALA A 80 -8.81 0.07 -3.64
N ALA A 81 -9.04 1.37 -3.47
CA ALA A 81 -8.37 2.17 -2.44
C ALA A 81 -8.60 1.70 -0.99
N PRO A 82 -9.83 1.36 -0.55
CA PRO A 82 -10.06 0.86 0.81
C PRO A 82 -9.28 -0.45 1.10
N GLN A 83 -9.18 -1.33 0.11
CA GLN A 83 -8.50 -2.62 0.21
C GLN A 83 -6.98 -2.41 0.22
N LEU A 84 -6.48 -1.47 -0.59
CA LEU A 84 -5.10 -1.02 -0.52
C LEU A 84 -4.78 -0.46 0.87
N CYS A 85 -5.62 0.40 1.44
CA CYS A 85 -5.45 0.91 2.81
C CYS A 85 -5.47 -0.22 3.85
N GLY A 86 -6.32 -1.24 3.69
CA GLY A 86 -6.32 -2.42 4.56
C GLY A 86 -5.01 -3.23 4.48
N LEU A 87 -4.47 -3.41 3.27
CA LEU A 87 -3.16 -4.02 3.05
C LEU A 87 -2.04 -3.19 3.69
N LEU A 88 -2.01 -1.88 3.46
CA LEU A 88 -1.01 -0.99 4.02
C LEU A 88 -1.07 -0.95 5.56
N ASP A 89 -2.26 -0.94 6.17
CA ASP A 89 -2.40 -1.04 7.64
C ASP A 89 -1.82 -2.35 8.15
N THR A 90 -2.10 -3.47 7.49
CA THR A 90 -1.56 -4.79 7.85
C THR A 90 -0.02 -4.78 7.83
N ILE A 91 0.57 -4.19 6.79
CA ILE A 91 2.03 -4.08 6.65
C ILE A 91 2.63 -3.13 7.69
N LEU A 92 2.03 -1.96 7.89
CA LEU A 92 2.53 -0.95 8.83
C LEU A 92 2.42 -1.42 10.29
N ARG A 93 1.38 -2.17 10.64
CA ARG A 93 1.27 -2.83 11.95
C ARG A 93 2.37 -3.85 12.16
N SER A 94 2.63 -4.68 11.16
CA SER A 94 3.73 -5.63 11.20
C SER A 94 5.10 -4.93 11.32
N LEU A 95 5.33 -3.84 10.60
CA LEU A 95 6.54 -3.03 10.73
C LEU A 95 6.70 -2.41 12.13
N ARG A 96 5.59 -2.14 12.81
CA ARG A 96 5.51 -1.65 14.19
C ARG A 96 5.50 -2.74 15.26
N ASP A 97 5.53 -4.01 14.87
CA ASP A 97 5.39 -5.19 15.74
C ASP A 97 4.08 -5.19 16.58
N GLU A 98 3.01 -4.62 16.03
CA GLU A 98 1.72 -4.63 16.70
C GLU A 98 1.07 -6.02 16.61
N PRO A 99 0.72 -6.65 17.75
CA PRO A 99 0.07 -7.97 17.75
C PRO A 99 -1.39 -7.86 17.30
N GLY A 100 -1.90 -8.90 16.66
CA GLY A 100 -3.33 -9.01 16.37
C GLY A 100 -3.65 -10.06 15.32
N PHE A 101 -4.83 -10.67 15.44
CA PHE A 101 -5.35 -11.55 14.40
C PHE A 101 -5.67 -10.74 13.13
N TRP A 102 -5.06 -11.16 12.01
CA TRP A 102 -5.03 -10.39 10.77
C TRP A 102 -6.42 -9.96 10.27
N TRP A 103 -7.42 -10.84 10.31
CA TRP A 103 -8.74 -10.53 9.76
C TRP A 103 -9.49 -9.50 10.61
N ALA A 104 -9.37 -9.62 11.94
CA ALA A 104 -10.01 -8.70 12.87
C ALA A 104 -9.40 -7.28 12.73
N THR A 105 -8.07 -7.20 12.64
CA THR A 105 -7.37 -5.93 12.44
C THR A 105 -7.64 -5.37 11.04
N TYR A 106 -7.57 -6.19 9.98
CA TYR A 106 -7.87 -5.80 8.61
C TYR A 106 -9.28 -5.23 8.47
N ARG A 107 -10.32 -5.93 8.96
CA ARG A 107 -11.70 -5.46 8.86
C ARG A 107 -11.92 -4.15 9.61
N ARG A 108 -11.26 -3.97 10.77
CA ARG A 108 -11.31 -2.73 11.55
C ARG A 108 -10.65 -1.58 10.78
N ALA A 109 -9.47 -1.81 10.23
CA ALA A 109 -8.73 -0.82 9.43
C ALA A 109 -9.50 -0.44 8.16
N TRP A 110 -10.05 -1.41 7.45
CA TRP A 110 -10.88 -1.19 6.27
C TRP A 110 -12.08 -0.30 6.60
N LYS A 111 -12.83 -0.60 7.67
CA LYS A 111 -13.99 0.22 8.08
C LYS A 111 -13.60 1.66 8.45
N ARG A 112 -12.48 1.83 9.15
CA ARG A 112 -11.98 3.15 9.56
C ARG A 112 -11.58 4.00 8.35
N ASN A 113 -10.85 3.39 7.42
CA ASN A 113 -10.18 4.13 6.36
C ASN A 113 -10.98 4.17 5.04
N ALA A 114 -12.01 3.33 4.87
CA ALA A 114 -12.73 3.19 3.60
C ALA A 114 -13.23 4.53 3.06
N LYS A 115 -13.97 5.30 3.85
CA LYS A 115 -14.51 6.60 3.41
C LYS A 115 -13.40 7.60 3.07
N ALA A 116 -12.39 7.71 3.92
CA ALA A 116 -11.26 8.61 3.72
C ALA A 116 -10.43 8.26 2.47
N SER A 117 -10.38 6.98 2.11
CA SER A 117 -9.63 6.48 0.96
C SER A 117 -10.34 6.67 -0.39
N LEU A 118 -11.66 6.94 -0.42
CA LEU A 118 -12.43 7.03 -1.67
C LEU A 118 -11.95 8.16 -2.58
N LEU A 119 -11.77 9.37 -2.02
CA LEU A 119 -11.34 10.53 -2.80
C LEU A 119 -9.89 10.40 -3.31
N PRO A 120 -8.89 10.04 -2.47
CA PRO A 120 -7.56 9.66 -2.95
C PRO A 120 -7.61 8.58 -4.02
N GLY A 121 -8.44 7.54 -3.81
CA GLY A 121 -8.64 6.43 -4.74
C GLY A 121 -9.14 6.88 -6.11
N ALA A 122 -10.19 7.70 -6.13
CA ALA A 122 -10.76 8.26 -7.37
C ALA A 122 -9.72 9.05 -8.17
N ILE A 123 -8.99 9.94 -7.49
CA ILE A 123 -8.02 10.83 -8.13
C ILE A 123 -6.80 10.04 -8.62
N CYS A 124 -6.18 9.25 -7.74
CA CYS A 124 -5.00 8.45 -8.11
C CYS A 124 -5.34 7.38 -9.15
N GLY A 125 -6.51 6.75 -9.05
CA GLY A 125 -7.01 5.80 -10.04
C GLY A 125 -7.19 6.47 -11.41
N LEU A 126 -7.87 7.61 -11.46
CA LEU A 126 -8.03 8.36 -12.71
C LEU A 126 -6.68 8.78 -13.32
N LEU A 127 -5.77 9.34 -12.52
CA LEU A 127 -4.44 9.72 -12.99
C LEU A 127 -3.65 8.51 -13.51
N LEU A 128 -3.72 7.37 -12.83
CA LEU A 128 -3.05 6.14 -13.26
C LEU A 128 -3.66 5.60 -14.55
N ALA A 129 -4.98 5.58 -14.67
CA ALA A 129 -5.69 5.16 -15.87
C ALA A 129 -5.29 6.02 -17.07
N MET A 130 -5.25 7.35 -16.91
CA MET A 130 -4.80 8.27 -17.96
C MET A 130 -3.34 8.00 -18.37
N GLN A 131 -2.42 7.80 -17.41
CA GLN A 131 -1.04 7.45 -17.70
C GLN A 131 -0.94 6.15 -18.51
N ILE A 132 -1.62 5.09 -18.08
CA ILE A 132 -1.64 3.80 -18.80
C ILE A 132 -2.19 3.98 -20.21
N PHE A 133 -3.34 4.65 -20.34
CA PHE A 133 -3.95 4.89 -21.65
C PHE A 133 -3.00 5.64 -22.58
N THR A 134 -2.37 6.72 -22.11
CA THR A 134 -1.42 7.47 -22.94
C THR A 134 -0.20 6.63 -23.32
N VAL A 135 0.35 5.82 -22.41
CA VAL A 135 1.48 4.93 -22.71
C VAL A 135 1.16 3.96 -23.85
N PHE A 136 -0.05 3.39 -23.89
CA PHE A 136 -0.44 2.44 -24.95
C PHE A 136 -0.82 3.10 -26.29
N HIS A 137 -1.05 4.41 -26.32
CA HIS A 137 -1.38 5.17 -27.54
C HIS A 137 -0.27 6.12 -27.99
N TYR A 138 0.81 6.17 -27.23
CA TYR A 138 1.92 7.07 -27.50
C TYR A 138 2.73 6.55 -28.70
N ASP A 139 2.89 7.40 -29.72
CA ASP A 139 3.77 7.12 -30.85
C ASP A 139 5.22 7.51 -30.51
N VAL A 140 6.09 6.51 -30.45
CA VAL A 140 7.53 6.68 -30.19
C VAL A 140 8.23 7.56 -31.24
N SER A 141 7.65 7.72 -32.43
CA SER A 141 8.16 8.61 -33.47
C SER A 141 8.08 10.10 -33.08
N ALA A 142 7.23 10.45 -32.11
CA ALA A 142 7.08 11.82 -31.60
C ALA A 142 8.28 12.34 -30.78
N GLY A 143 9.34 11.54 -30.64
CA GLY A 143 10.60 11.92 -29.99
C GLY A 143 10.62 11.62 -28.49
N VAL A 144 11.75 11.87 -27.81
CA VAL A 144 11.93 11.40 -26.42
C VAL A 144 11.10 12.19 -25.38
N VAL A 145 10.70 13.42 -25.71
CA VAL A 145 10.09 14.36 -24.75
C VAL A 145 8.76 13.85 -24.16
N PRO A 146 7.76 13.39 -24.95
CA PRO A 146 6.50 12.93 -24.37
C PRO A 146 6.68 11.67 -23.51
N GLY A 147 7.55 10.74 -23.93
CA GLY A 147 7.92 9.58 -23.11
C GLY A 147 8.55 9.97 -21.77
N ALA A 148 9.42 10.98 -21.75
CA ALA A 148 10.00 11.51 -20.52
C ALA A 148 8.94 12.14 -19.60
N LEU A 149 7.98 12.88 -20.15
CA LEU A 149 6.89 13.47 -19.38
C LEU A 149 5.97 12.41 -18.75
N LEU A 150 5.69 11.31 -19.47
CA LEU A 150 4.95 10.17 -18.91
C LEU A 150 5.71 9.50 -17.77
N ALA A 151 7.02 9.28 -17.94
CA ALA A 151 7.86 8.71 -16.89
C ALA A 151 7.89 9.60 -15.63
N VAL A 152 8.03 10.92 -15.80
CA VAL A 152 7.98 11.89 -14.70
C VAL A 152 6.59 11.89 -14.05
N GLY A 153 5.52 11.91 -14.84
CA GLY A 153 4.15 11.88 -14.33
C GLY A 153 3.87 10.64 -13.49
N LEU A 154 4.31 9.47 -13.96
CA LEU A 154 4.17 8.21 -13.24
C LEU A 154 5.02 8.18 -11.97
N PHE A 155 6.26 8.68 -12.02
CA PHE A 155 7.13 8.82 -10.84
C PHE A 155 6.49 9.70 -9.76
N LEU A 156 5.95 10.86 -10.15
CA LEU A 156 5.26 11.76 -9.24
C LEU A 156 4.00 11.11 -8.66
N LEU A 157 3.20 10.44 -9.49
CA LEU A 157 1.98 9.77 -9.05
C LEU A 157 2.26 8.66 -8.03
N LEU A 158 3.19 7.74 -8.34
CA LEU A 158 3.53 6.62 -7.47
C LEU A 158 4.26 7.10 -6.21
N GLY A 159 5.18 8.05 -6.35
CA GLY A 159 5.96 8.60 -5.23
C GLY A 159 5.14 9.45 -4.27
N LEU A 160 4.17 10.23 -4.75
CA LEU A 160 3.22 10.93 -3.87
C LEU A 160 2.17 9.95 -3.31
N GLY A 161 1.73 8.99 -4.12
CA GLY A 161 0.73 7.99 -3.77
C GLY A 161 1.13 7.12 -2.59
N GLU A 162 2.38 6.65 -2.54
CA GLU A 162 2.86 5.81 -1.43
C GLU A 162 2.81 6.53 -0.07
N PHE A 163 3.15 7.82 0.00
CA PHE A 163 2.98 8.62 1.22
C PHE A 163 1.52 8.98 1.48
N LEU A 164 0.74 9.24 0.43
CA LEU A 164 -0.68 9.60 0.57
C LEU A 164 -1.47 8.46 1.20
N PHE A 165 -1.38 7.25 0.65
CA PHE A 165 -2.11 6.10 1.16
C PHE A 165 -1.56 5.60 2.50
N ALA A 166 -0.26 5.72 2.76
CA ALA A 166 0.29 5.45 4.10
C ALA A 166 -0.29 6.42 5.15
N GLN A 167 -0.44 7.70 4.82
CA GLN A 167 -1.02 8.68 5.73
C GLN A 167 -2.53 8.54 5.90
N VAL A 168 -3.29 8.13 4.87
CA VAL A 168 -4.72 7.77 5.03
C VAL A 168 -4.89 6.68 6.09
N VAL A 169 -3.91 5.78 6.23
CA VAL A 169 -3.92 4.72 7.23
C VAL A 169 -3.48 5.19 8.61
N LEU A 170 -2.45 6.04 8.66
CA LEU A 170 -1.78 6.44 9.89
C LEU A 170 -2.38 7.68 10.57
N LEU A 171 -2.97 8.59 9.79
CA LEU A 171 -3.39 9.91 10.24
C LEU A 171 -4.86 10.15 9.94
N ASP A 172 -5.52 10.93 10.80
CA ASP A 172 -6.87 11.43 10.58
C ASP A 172 -6.79 12.92 10.18
N LEU A 173 -6.53 13.18 8.90
CA LEU A 173 -6.36 14.53 8.34
C LEU A 173 -7.30 14.74 7.15
N PRO A 174 -7.75 15.99 6.90
CA PRO A 174 -8.48 16.31 5.69
C PRO A 174 -7.59 16.07 4.45
N PHE A 175 -8.22 15.76 3.32
CA PHE A 175 -7.51 15.38 2.08
C PHE A 175 -6.43 16.39 1.64
N ALA A 176 -6.70 17.69 1.73
CA ALA A 176 -5.72 18.72 1.40
C ALA A 176 -4.48 18.68 2.32
N GLY A 177 -4.69 18.35 3.60
CA GLY A 177 -3.60 18.15 4.57
C GLY A 177 -2.76 16.92 4.23
N LEU A 178 -3.41 15.80 3.85
CA LEU A 178 -2.73 14.59 3.40
C LEU A 178 -1.87 14.86 2.16
N VAL A 179 -2.41 15.53 1.15
CA VAL A 179 -1.68 15.88 -0.09
C VAL A 179 -0.49 16.79 0.20
N LYS A 180 -0.69 17.85 1.00
CA LYS A 180 0.38 18.78 1.39
C LYS A 180 1.50 18.05 2.13
N ASN A 181 1.15 17.17 3.08
CA ASN A 181 2.13 16.40 3.81
C ASN A 181 2.85 15.38 2.91
N SER A 182 2.12 14.68 2.04
CA SER A 182 2.73 13.76 1.06
C SER A 182 3.74 14.48 0.18
N LEU A 183 3.43 15.70 -0.27
CA LEU A 183 4.33 16.52 -1.07
C LEU A 183 5.61 16.86 -0.30
N PHE A 184 5.49 17.30 0.96
CA PHE A 184 6.67 17.61 1.76
C PHE A 184 7.51 16.38 2.10
N LEU A 185 6.88 15.23 2.38
CA LEU A 185 7.60 13.98 2.62
C LEU A 185 8.31 13.50 1.34
N PHE A 186 7.62 13.55 0.20
CA PHE A 186 8.18 13.18 -1.08
C PHE A 186 9.41 14.05 -1.44
N LEU A 187 9.28 15.37 -1.36
CA LEU A 187 10.37 16.30 -1.68
C LEU A 187 11.50 16.26 -0.63
N GLY A 188 11.15 16.15 0.65
CA GLY A 188 12.13 16.08 1.75
C GLY A 188 12.92 14.78 1.80
N TYR A 189 12.38 13.70 1.22
CA TYR A 189 12.98 12.36 1.26
C TYR A 189 13.00 11.67 -0.11
N LEU A 190 13.33 12.42 -1.17
CA LEU A 190 13.37 11.93 -2.55
C LEU A 190 14.11 10.58 -2.74
N PRO A 191 15.29 10.32 -2.14
CA PRO A 191 15.95 9.02 -2.33
C PRO A 191 15.13 7.83 -1.81
N ARG A 192 14.39 8.02 -0.70
CA ARG A 192 13.53 6.98 -0.13
C ARG A 192 12.24 6.82 -0.92
N ALA A 193 11.68 7.94 -1.38
CA ALA A 193 10.53 7.93 -2.27
C ALA A 193 10.84 7.21 -3.59
N ALA A 194 11.98 7.56 -4.20
CA ALA A 194 12.45 6.93 -5.42
C ALA A 194 12.70 5.44 -5.23
N LEU A 195 13.27 5.02 -4.09
CA LEU A 195 13.42 3.59 -3.78
C LEU A 195 12.06 2.87 -3.69
N GLY A 196 11.05 3.51 -3.08
CA GLY A 196 9.68 2.99 -3.02
C GLY A 196 9.06 2.80 -4.41
N VAL A 197 9.26 3.77 -5.30
CA VAL A 197 8.81 3.74 -6.70
C VAL A 197 9.57 2.71 -7.53
N VAL A 198 10.89 2.57 -7.33
CA VAL A 198 11.73 1.56 -8.02
C VAL A 198 11.20 0.15 -7.76
N TRP A 199 10.82 -0.18 -6.52
CA TRP A 199 10.24 -1.51 -6.22
C TRP A 199 8.94 -1.77 -6.95
N GLN A 200 8.10 -0.75 -7.12
CA GLN A 200 6.86 -0.85 -7.89
C GLN A 200 7.17 -1.09 -9.38
N PHE A 201 8.10 -0.31 -9.96
CA PHE A 201 8.52 -0.50 -11.35
C PHE A 201 9.14 -1.86 -11.61
N VAL A 202 10.06 -2.31 -10.76
CA VAL A 202 10.70 -3.62 -10.90
C VAL A 202 9.64 -4.72 -10.91
N TYR A 203 8.71 -4.67 -9.95
CA TYR A 203 7.63 -5.65 -9.86
C TYR A 203 6.77 -5.65 -11.14
N TRP A 204 6.21 -4.51 -11.52
CA TRP A 204 5.30 -4.42 -12.67
C TRP A 204 6.00 -4.69 -14.00
N SER A 205 7.27 -4.30 -14.15
CA SER A 205 8.04 -4.62 -15.36
C SER A 205 8.27 -6.12 -15.52
N ILE A 206 8.56 -6.84 -14.43
CA ILE A 206 8.69 -8.30 -14.45
C ILE A 206 7.35 -8.96 -14.82
N ILE A 207 6.24 -8.48 -14.24
CA ILE A 207 4.89 -8.99 -14.56
C ILE A 207 4.58 -8.78 -16.06
N LEU A 208 4.85 -7.60 -16.61
CA LEU A 208 4.58 -7.29 -18.02
C LEU A 208 5.50 -8.07 -18.97
N LEU A 209 6.80 -8.15 -18.67
CA LEU A 209 7.78 -8.86 -19.51
C LEU A 209 7.47 -10.36 -19.64
N LEU A 210 6.89 -10.95 -18.59
CA LEU A 210 6.57 -12.38 -18.52
C LEU A 210 5.08 -12.68 -18.79
N TRP A 211 4.29 -11.69 -19.23
CA TRP A 211 2.88 -11.89 -19.57
C TRP A 211 2.74 -12.81 -20.81
N PRO A 212 1.86 -13.83 -20.80
CA PRO A 212 0.81 -14.13 -19.82
C PRO A 212 1.20 -15.11 -18.70
N ILE A 213 2.41 -15.67 -18.72
CA ILE A 213 2.89 -16.66 -17.73
C ILE A 213 2.90 -16.05 -16.32
N SER A 214 3.19 -14.75 -16.22
CA SER A 214 3.14 -13.96 -14.97
C SER A 214 1.77 -13.87 -14.31
N GLY A 215 0.68 -14.25 -14.98
CA GLY A 215 -0.66 -14.28 -14.38
C GLY A 215 -0.73 -15.13 -13.12
N PHE A 216 -0.08 -16.30 -13.13
CA PHE A 216 0.03 -17.16 -11.94
C PHE A 216 0.92 -16.52 -10.87
N ALA A 217 2.02 -15.87 -11.28
CA ALA A 217 2.89 -15.15 -10.37
C ALA A 217 2.18 -13.98 -9.67
N MET A 218 1.26 -13.27 -10.33
CA MET A 218 0.45 -12.22 -9.72
C MET A 218 -0.50 -12.76 -8.65
N VAL A 219 -1.06 -13.97 -8.82
CA VAL A 219 -1.90 -14.57 -7.77
C VAL A 219 -1.07 -14.87 -6.52
N LEU A 220 0.15 -15.39 -6.70
CA LEU A 220 1.05 -15.74 -5.58
C LEU A 220 1.67 -14.50 -4.90
N THR A 221 2.16 -13.56 -5.69
CA THR A 221 2.91 -12.38 -5.19
C THR A 221 2.00 -11.20 -4.86
N GLY A 222 0.79 -11.17 -5.44
CA GLY A 222 -0.25 -10.19 -5.18
C GLY A 222 0.19 -8.73 -5.25
N LEU A 223 -0.66 -7.85 -4.74
CA LEU A 223 -0.25 -6.46 -4.47
C LEU A 223 0.58 -6.33 -3.18
N TRP A 224 0.71 -7.40 -2.40
CA TRP A 224 1.41 -7.36 -1.11
C TRP A 224 2.92 -7.25 -1.28
N LEU A 225 3.52 -7.95 -2.25
CA LEU A 225 4.97 -7.95 -2.43
C LEU A 225 5.51 -6.54 -2.77
N PRO A 226 5.01 -5.84 -3.81
CA PRO A 226 5.44 -4.47 -4.06
C PRO A 226 5.11 -3.56 -2.88
N ALA A 227 3.94 -3.70 -2.25
CA ALA A 227 3.55 -2.86 -1.11
C ALA A 227 4.49 -3.02 0.10
N VAL A 228 4.91 -4.24 0.45
CA VAL A 228 5.83 -4.47 1.57
C VAL A 228 7.19 -3.84 1.29
N LEU A 229 7.72 -4.01 0.08
CA LEU A 229 9.01 -3.43 -0.32
C LEU A 229 8.96 -1.90 -0.31
N THR A 230 7.90 -1.32 -0.84
CA THR A 230 7.67 0.14 -0.81
C THR A 230 7.53 0.66 0.62
N MET A 231 6.72 0.01 1.46
CA MET A 231 6.55 0.42 2.86
C MET A 231 7.85 0.30 3.65
N GLN A 232 8.69 -0.72 3.41
CA GLN A 232 10.00 -0.81 4.04
C GLN A 232 10.96 0.31 3.61
N ALA A 233 10.85 0.78 2.36
CA ALA A 233 11.65 1.90 1.88
C ALA A 233 11.28 3.21 2.61
N ILE A 234 9.98 3.48 2.77
CA ILE A 234 9.48 4.76 3.31
C ILE A 234 9.20 4.76 4.81
N TYR A 235 9.06 3.60 5.47
CA TYR A 235 8.72 3.52 6.90
C TYR A 235 9.66 4.30 7.82
N PRO A 236 11.00 4.32 7.62
CA PRO A 236 11.88 5.14 8.44
C PRO A 236 11.56 6.64 8.35
N VAL A 237 11.09 7.11 7.19
CA VAL A 237 10.65 8.49 6.98
C VAL A 237 9.35 8.75 7.73
N LEU A 238 8.37 7.86 7.59
CA LEU A 238 7.08 7.96 8.28
C LEU A 238 7.26 7.95 9.80
N ASN A 239 8.10 7.06 10.32
CA ASN A 239 8.40 6.98 11.75
C ASN A 239 9.04 8.27 12.28
N LYS A 240 10.00 8.84 11.53
CA LYS A 240 10.66 10.09 11.90
C LYS A 240 9.73 11.30 11.82
N ALA A 241 8.88 11.36 10.80
CA ALA A 241 8.02 12.52 10.55
C ALA A 241 6.82 12.60 11.51
N PHE A 242 6.30 11.45 11.96
CA PHE A 242 5.09 11.39 12.79
C PHE A 242 5.36 10.91 14.21
N ASP A 243 6.62 10.73 14.61
CA ASP A 243 6.99 10.24 15.94
C ASP A 243 6.23 8.95 16.31
N LEU A 244 6.02 8.05 15.34
CA LEU A 244 5.15 6.88 15.50
C LEU A 244 5.60 6.00 16.67
N GLU A 245 6.91 5.80 16.84
CA GLU A 245 7.48 5.06 17.97
C GLU A 245 7.22 5.70 19.33
N ARG A 246 7.22 7.03 19.43
CA ARG A 246 6.91 7.72 20.69
C ARG A 246 5.43 7.55 21.05
N GLN A 247 4.54 7.67 20.06
CA GLN A 247 3.11 7.49 20.27
C GLN A 247 2.78 6.06 20.73
N ILE A 248 3.38 5.05 20.09
CA ILE A 248 3.20 3.65 20.49
C ILE A 248 3.71 3.42 21.92
N LYS A 249 4.89 3.96 22.26
CA LYS A 249 5.44 3.83 23.60
C LYS A 249 4.53 4.49 24.64
N ALA A 250 3.99 5.68 24.36
CA ALA A 250 3.09 6.38 25.26
C ALA A 250 1.77 5.62 25.50
N ILE A 251 1.17 5.02 24.46
CA ILE A 251 -0.02 4.16 24.60
C ILE A 251 0.29 2.95 25.48
N ARG A 252 1.44 2.30 25.25
CA ARG A 252 1.88 1.13 26.02
C ARG A 252 2.11 1.47 27.49
N ASP A 253 2.81 2.56 27.77
CA ASP A 253 3.11 2.99 29.13
C ASP A 253 1.79 3.31 29.87
N ALA A 254 0.80 3.92 29.19
CA ALA A 254 -0.54 4.13 29.75
C ALA A 254 -1.35 2.84 29.98
N GLU A 255 -1.25 1.85 29.09
CA GLU A 255 -1.89 0.54 29.28
C GLU A 255 -1.29 -0.21 30.49
N LEU A 256 0.03 -0.18 30.65
CA LEU A 256 0.72 -0.77 31.80
C LEU A 256 0.29 -0.11 33.11
N ASP A 257 0.28 1.23 33.17
CA ASP A 257 -0.16 1.97 34.35
C ASP A 257 -1.62 1.65 34.72
N SER A 258 -2.51 1.57 33.73
CA SER A 258 -3.92 1.21 33.95
C SER A 258 -4.11 -0.23 34.45
N SER A 259 -3.25 -1.16 34.03
CA SER A 259 -3.30 -2.56 34.49
C SER A 259 -2.75 -2.71 35.92
N SER A 260 -1.75 -1.92 36.31
CA SER A 260 -1.25 -1.91 37.69
C SER A 260 -2.22 -1.28 38.68
N ASP A 261 -3.07 -0.35 38.23
CA ASP A 261 -4.12 0.25 39.06
C ASP A 261 -5.35 -0.67 39.23
N SER A 262 -5.60 -1.60 38.31
CA SER A 262 -6.70 -2.58 38.42
C SER A 262 -6.37 -3.80 39.29
N ASP A 263 -5.09 -4.03 39.57
CA ASP A 263 -4.58 -5.14 40.38
C ASP A 263 -4.32 -4.76 41.86
N ASN A 264 -4.60 -3.49 42.25
CA ASN A 264 -4.58 -2.98 43.63
C ASN A 264 -6.00 -2.74 44.17
#